data_AF-A0A0Q7FQX6-F1
#
_entry.id   AF-A0A0Q7FQX6-F1
#
_cell.length_a   1.000
_cell.length_b   1.000
_cell.length_c   1.000
_cell.angle_alpha   90.00
_cell.angle_beta   90.00
_cell.angle_gamma   90.00
#
_symmetry.space_group_name_H-M   'P 1'
#
loop_
_entity.id
_entity.type
_entity.pdbx_description
1 polymer ?
#
loop_
_entity_poly.entity_id
_entity_poly.type
_entity_poly.pdbx_seq_one_letter_code
_entity_poly.pdbx_strand_id
1 'polypeptide(L)'
;MSGFESLKQIRDDAKFKDIPIIAIYSTSATEDGIKNTFGLGANAYIVKPTDFNDLKKLLKKVIEMDWKEKLKHLEFESFIITV
;
A
#
# COMPACT_ATOMS: atom_id res chain seq x y z
N MET A 1 -10.99 12.07 -9.32
CA MET A 1 -10.01 11.81 -8.24
C MET A 1 -9.88 10.31 -8.05
N SER A 2 -8.80 9.72 -8.56
CA SER A 2 -8.46 8.31 -8.40
C SER A 2 -7.52 8.08 -7.21
N GLY A 3 -7.32 6.82 -6.81
CA GLY A 3 -6.32 6.47 -5.79
C GLY A 3 -4.90 6.86 -6.20
N PHE A 4 -4.57 6.77 -7.49
CA PHE A 4 -3.27 7.17 -8.04
C PHE A 4 -3.05 8.69 -7.93
N GLU A 5 -4.06 9.48 -8.30
CA GLU A 5 -4.00 10.94 -8.19
C GLU A 5 -3.87 11.37 -6.72
N SER A 6 -4.59 10.71 -5.83
CA SER A 6 -4.53 10.98 -4.39
C SER A 6 -3.14 10.68 -3.82
N LEU A 7 -2.54 9.54 -4.20
CA LEU A 7 -1.18 9.18 -3.82
C LEU A 7 -0.17 10.24 -4.25
N LYS A 8 -0.26 10.68 -5.52
CA LYS A 8 0.62 11.71 -6.06
C LYS A 8 0.46 13.02 -5.28
N GLN A 9 -0.77 13.46 -5.03
CA GLN A 9 -1.02 14.69 -4.26
C GLN A 9 -0.45 14.61 -2.83
N ILE A 10 -0.63 13.47 -2.14
CA ILE A 10 -0.08 13.30 -0.79
C ILE A 10 1.46 13.30 -0.82
N ARG A 11 2.09 12.71 -1.85
CA ARG A 11 3.55 12.70 -2.00
C ARG A 11 4.13 14.07 -2.36
N ASP A 12 3.40 14.86 -3.13
CA ASP A 12 3.83 16.20 -3.55
C ASP A 12 3.59 17.27 -2.47
N ASP A 13 2.71 17.00 -1.49
CA ASP A 13 2.39 17.93 -0.40
C ASP A 13 3.41 17.82 0.76
N ALA A 14 4.12 18.93 0.99
CA ALA A 14 5.14 19.05 2.04
C ALA A 14 4.60 18.73 3.45
N LYS A 15 3.30 18.93 3.71
CA LYS A 15 2.65 18.60 4.98
C LYS A 15 2.74 17.12 5.33
N PHE A 16 2.79 16.25 4.32
CA PHE A 16 2.79 14.80 4.49
C PHE A 16 4.17 14.18 4.26
N LYS A 17 5.20 15.00 4.10
CA LYS A 17 6.57 14.53 3.82
C LYS A 17 7.13 13.62 4.91
N ASP A 18 6.69 13.81 6.16
CA ASP A 18 7.10 12.99 7.30
C ASP A 18 6.21 11.76 7.52
N ILE A 19 5.17 11.54 6.70
CA ILE A 19 4.36 10.33 6.77
C ILE A 19 5.20 9.15 6.23
N PRO A 20 5.55 8.18 7.09
CA PRO A 20 6.51 7.15 6.72
C PRO A 20 5.95 6.15 5.71
N ILE A 21 4.63 5.94 5.71
CA ILE A 21 3.97 4.86 4.97
C ILE A 21 2.71 5.38 4.29
N ILE A 22 2.62 5.23 2.98
CA ILE A 22 1.37 5.36 2.22
C ILE A 22 1.08 4.02 1.55
N ALA A 23 -0.08 3.46 1.85
CA ALA A 23 -0.53 2.21 1.25
C ALA A 23 -1.76 2.45 0.35
N ILE A 24 -1.83 1.73 -0.77
CA ILE A 24 -3.02 1.69 -1.62
C ILE A 24 -3.84 0.46 -1.24
N TYR A 25 -5.14 0.65 -1.03
CA TYR A 25 -6.08 -0.42 -0.72
C TYR A 25 -7.09 -0.55 -1.87
N SER A 26 -7.09 -1.69 -2.56
CA SER A 26 -7.86 -1.86 -3.80
C SER A 26 -8.39 -3.29 -3.94
N THR A 27 -9.61 -3.41 -4.49
CA THR A 27 -10.21 -4.71 -4.87
C THR A 27 -9.63 -5.22 -6.19
N SER A 28 -9.25 -4.33 -7.10
CA SER A 28 -8.61 -4.69 -8.37
C SER A 28 -7.09 -4.67 -8.20
N ALA A 29 -6.43 -5.79 -8.43
CA ALA A 29 -4.98 -5.95 -8.33
C ALA A 29 -4.38 -6.27 -9.70
N THR A 30 -4.61 -5.40 -10.70
CA THR A 30 -4.00 -5.56 -12.02
C THR A 30 -2.50 -5.27 -11.92
N GLU A 31 -1.70 -6.01 -12.69
CA GLU A 31 -0.25 -5.87 -12.67
C GLU A 31 0.21 -4.45 -13.02
N ASP A 32 -0.40 -3.84 -14.03
CA ASP A 32 -0.14 -2.45 -14.43
C ASP A 32 -0.49 -1.46 -13.32
N GLY A 33 -1.61 -1.68 -12.62
CA GLY A 33 -2.03 -0.85 -11.49
C GLY A 33 -1.02 -0.91 -10.35
N ILE A 34 -0.57 -2.12 -10.00
CA ILE A 34 0.42 -2.34 -8.94
C ILE A 34 1.76 -1.68 -9.32
N LYS A 35 2.27 -1.92 -10.53
CA LYS A 35 3.51 -1.31 -11.04
C LYS A 35 3.43 0.22 -11.01
N ASN A 36 2.31 0.78 -11.45
CA ASN A 36 2.11 2.22 -11.42
C ASN A 36 2.13 2.78 -9.99
N THR A 37 1.40 2.16 -9.05
CA THR A 37 1.43 2.62 -7.63
C THR A 37 2.80 2.50 -6.98
N PHE A 38 3.56 1.45 -7.31
CA PHE A 38 4.92 1.29 -6.83
C PHE A 38 5.81 2.43 -7.32
N GLY A 39 5.74 2.74 -8.62
CA GLY A 39 6.49 3.86 -9.24
C GLY A 39 6.10 5.24 -8.70
N LEU A 40 4.85 5.43 -8.27
CA LEU A 40 4.36 6.66 -7.62
C LEU A 40 4.80 6.79 -6.15
N GLY A 41 5.57 5.83 -5.63
CA GLY A 41 6.14 5.89 -4.29
C GLY A 41 5.18 5.45 -3.18
N ALA A 42 4.21 4.59 -3.47
CA ALA A 42 3.52 3.87 -2.40
C ALA A 42 4.49 2.90 -1.69
N ASN A 43 4.27 2.64 -0.41
CA ASN A 43 5.06 1.70 0.39
C ASN A 43 4.43 0.30 0.46
N ALA A 44 3.13 0.20 0.20
CA ALA A 44 2.43 -1.07 0.12
C ALA A 44 1.22 -0.99 -0.82
N TYR A 45 0.92 -2.13 -1.45
CA TYR A 45 -0.33 -2.38 -2.15
C TYR A 45 -1.09 -3.49 -1.44
N ILE A 46 -2.21 -3.15 -0.85
CA ILE A 46 -3.04 -4.04 -0.06
C ILE A 46 -4.22 -4.47 -0.93
N VAL A 47 -4.27 -5.77 -1.25
CA VAL A 47 -5.37 -6.34 -2.03
C VAL A 47 -6.55 -6.61 -1.09
N LYS A 48 -7.70 -5.99 -1.39
CA LYS A 48 -8.91 -6.17 -0.61
C LYS A 48 -9.44 -7.60 -0.80
N PRO A 49 -9.58 -8.39 0.27
CA PRO A 49 -10.19 -9.70 0.19
C PRO A 49 -11.70 -9.55 0.04
N THR A 50 -12.32 -10.54 -0.58
CA THR A 50 -13.78 -10.61 -0.76
C THR A 50 -14.49 -11.09 0.50
N ASP A 51 -13.81 -11.85 1.36
CA ASP A 51 -14.33 -12.37 2.62
C ASP A 51 -14.04 -11.45 3.82
N PHE A 52 -15.01 -11.35 4.74
CA PHE A 52 -14.92 -10.49 5.92
C PHE A 52 -13.94 -11.01 6.98
N ASN A 53 -13.78 -12.32 7.14
CA ASN A 53 -12.82 -12.86 8.08
C ASN A 53 -11.39 -12.66 7.56
N ASP A 54 -11.17 -12.82 6.26
CA ASP A 54 -9.88 -12.52 5.65
C ASP A 54 -9.56 -11.03 5.70
N LEU A 55 -10.57 -10.15 5.58
CA LEU A 55 -10.39 -8.72 5.84
C LEU A 55 -9.86 -8.46 7.26
N LYS A 56 -10.45 -9.09 8.29
CA LYS A 56 -9.96 -8.93 9.67
C LYS A 56 -8.52 -9.40 9.83
N LYS A 57 -8.18 -10.56 9.27
CA LYS A 57 -6.81 -11.10 9.30
C LYS A 57 -5.83 -10.17 8.60
N LEU A 58 -6.21 -9.63 7.44
CA LEU A 58 -5.39 -8.71 6.66
C LEU A 58 -5.10 -7.43 7.44
N LEU A 59 -6.15 -6.82 7.99
CA LEU A 59 -6.01 -5.59 8.77
C LEU A 59 -5.14 -5.82 10.01
N LYS A 60 -5.36 -6.93 10.72
CA LYS A 60 -4.51 -7.32 11.85
C LYS A 60 -3.04 -7.44 11.44
N LYS A 61 -2.76 -8.17 10.35
CA LYS A 61 -1.41 -8.33 9.78
C LYS A 61 -0.75 -7.01 9.41
N VAL A 62 -1.49 -6.08 8.80
CA VAL A 62 -1.01 -4.76 8.37
C VAL A 62 -0.70 -3.84 9.56
N ILE A 63 -1.55 -3.87 10.60
CA ILE A 63 -1.38 -3.05 11.81
C ILE A 63 -0.23 -3.56 12.68
N GLU A 64 -0.08 -4.88 12.81
CA GLU A 64 0.97 -5.52 13.61
C GLU A 64 2.33 -5.57 12.90
N MET A 65 2.40 -5.11 11.64
CA MET A 65 3.61 -5.17 10.82
C MET A 65 4.69 -4.20 11.34
N ASP A 66 5.93 -4.69 11.44
CA ASP A 66 7.09 -3.81 11.60
C ASP A 66 7.41 -3.12 10.28
N TRP A 67 6.80 -1.96 10.07
CA TRP A 67 7.00 -1.17 8.87
C TRP A 67 8.40 -0.61 8.75
N LYS A 68 9.13 -0.38 9.85
CA LYS A 68 10.51 0.12 9.76
C LYS A 68 11.39 -0.96 9.14
N GLU A 69 11.23 -2.20 9.59
CA GLU A 69 11.99 -3.32 9.04
C GLU A 69 11.56 -3.63 7.61
N LYS A 70 10.25 -3.64 7.35
CA LYS A 70 9.73 -3.89 6.01
C LYS A 70 10.24 -2.89 4.98
N LEU A 71 10.33 -1.62 5.32
CA LEU A 71 10.81 -0.57 4.42
C LEU A 71 12.30 -0.70 4.07
N LYS A 72 13.13 -1.34 4.92
CA LYS A 72 14.55 -1.60 4.61
C LYS A 72 14.72 -2.60 3.47
N HIS A 73 13.75 -3.49 3.30
CA HIS A 73 13.75 -4.56 2.30
C HIS A 73 12.62 -4.39 1.28
N LEU A 74 12.28 -3.13 0.97
CA LEU A 74 11.18 -2.84 0.07
C LEU A 74 11.56 -3.20 -1.37
N GLU A 75 11.07 -4.36 -1.80
CA GLU A 75 11.12 -4.86 -3.17
C GLU A 75 9.70 -5.03 -3.72
N PHE A 76 9.56 -5.10 -5.04
CA PHE A 76 8.26 -5.20 -5.71
C PHE A 76 7.41 -6.39 -5.23
N GLU A 77 8.04 -7.54 -4.91
CA GLU A 77 7.31 -8.69 -4.36
C GLU A 77 6.83 -8.45 -2.93
N SER A 78 7.65 -7.80 -2.10
CA SER A 78 7.32 -7.47 -0.71
C SER A 78 6.27 -6.36 -0.58
N PHE A 79 6.11 -5.56 -1.64
CA PHE A 79 5.19 -4.42 -1.75
C PHE A 79 3.72 -4.87 -1.75
N ILE A 80 3.42 -6.05 -2.27
CA ILE A 80 2.05 -6.58 -2.35
C ILE A 80 1.73 -7.30 -1.04
N ILE A 81 0.63 -6.91 -0.40
CA ILE A 81 0.12 -7.52 0.84
C ILE A 81 -1.26 -8.09 0.56
N THR A 82 -1.38 -9.40 0.72
CA THR A 82 -2.65 -10.14 0.73
C THR A 82 -2.69 -11.07 1.94
N VAL A 83 -3.91 -11.52 2.26
CA VAL A 83 -4.16 -12.75 3.04
C VAL A 83 -4.20 -13.92 2.08
#